data_AF-A0A7C6PSP6-F1
#
_entry.id   AF-A0A7C6PSP6-F1
#
_cell.length_a   1.000
_cell.length_b   1.000
_cell.length_c   1.000
_cell.angle_alpha   90.00
_cell.angle_beta   90.00
_cell.angle_gamma   90.00
#
_symmetry.space_group_name_H-M   'P 1'
#
loop_
_entity.id
_entity.type
_entity.pdbx_description
1 polymer ?
#
loop_
_entity_poly.entity_id
_entity_poly.type
_entity_poly.pdbx_seq_one_letter_code
_entity_poly.pdbx_strand_id
1 'polypeptide(L)' 'MTVEVVILLAVVAFLVGYIIGHRHGALEGYRAGSVFAPLELRRQSLERGRCIICGIGIKDPETRDTAAGARPVPGR' A
#
# COMPACT_ATOMS: atom_id res chain seq x y z
N MET A 1 -46.73 -14.98 -11.99
CA MET A 1 -46.04 -15.46 -13.22
C MET A 1 -45.19 -14.36 -13.87
N THR A 2 -45.72 -13.39 -14.61
CA THR A 2 -44.89 -12.39 -15.32
C THR A 2 -44.17 -11.41 -14.38
N VAL A 3 -44.87 -10.89 -13.38
CA VAL A 3 -44.33 -9.89 -12.44
C VAL A 3 -43.21 -10.49 -11.57
N GLU A 4 -43.36 -11.72 -11.11
CA GLU A 4 -42.33 -12.43 -10.33
C GLU A 4 -41.04 -12.63 -11.14
N VAL A 5 -41.16 -13.01 -12.42
CA VAL A 5 -40.01 -13.19 -13.31
C VAL A 5 -39.28 -11.86 -13.55
N VAL A 6 -40.03 -10.76 -13.71
CA VAL A 6 -39.45 -9.41 -13.87
C VAL A 6 -38.71 -8.98 -12.61
N ILE A 7 -39.30 -9.22 -11.42
CA ILE A 7 -38.65 -8.89 -10.14
C ILE A 7 -37.38 -9.72 -9.95
N LEU A 8 -37.42 -11.02 -10.23
CA LEU A 8 -36.24 -11.89 -10.14
C LEU A 8 -35.11 -11.43 -11.08
N LEU A 9 -35.43 -11.07 -12.32
CA LEU A 9 -34.44 -10.55 -13.26
C LEU A 9 -33.83 -9.22 -12.80
N ALA A 10 -34.63 -8.31 -12.25
CA ALA A 10 -34.14 -7.04 -11.72
C ALA A 10 -33.18 -7.26 -10.54
N VAL A 11 -33.52 -8.16 -9.62
CA VAL A 11 -32.67 -8.51 -8.46
C VAL A 11 -31.36 -9.14 -8.92
N VAL A 12 -31.40 -10.08 -9.87
CA VAL A 12 -30.20 -10.72 -10.42
C VAL A 12 -29.29 -9.70 -11.12
N ALA A 13 -29.86 -8.82 -11.94
CA ALA A 13 -29.10 -7.76 -12.61
C ALA A 13 -28.44 -6.81 -11.59
N PHE A 14 -29.15 -6.46 -10.52
CA PHE A 14 -28.63 -5.62 -9.44
C PHE A 14 -27.48 -6.31 -8.68
N LEU A 15 -27.62 -7.59 -8.35
CA LEU A 15 -26.56 -8.36 -7.69
C LEU A 15 -25.30 -8.44 -8.57
N VAL A 16 -25.46 -8.74 -9.86
CA VAL A 16 -24.34 -8.84 -10.79
C VAL A 16 -23.65 -7.49 -10.93
N GLY A 17 -24.41 -6.40 -11.07
CA GLY A 17 -23.87 -5.03 -11.09
C GLY A 17 -23.11 -4.68 -9.80
N TYR A 18 -23.66 -5.04 -8.63
CA TYR A 18 -23.01 -4.82 -7.34
C TYR A 18 -21.71 -5.60 -7.20
N ILE A 19 -21.68 -6.89 -7.58
CA ILE A 19 -20.48 -7.73 -7.52
C ILE A 19 -19.39 -7.16 -8.43
N ILE A 20 -19.72 -6.81 -9.68
CA ILE A 20 -18.76 -6.26 -10.63
C ILE A 20 -18.22 -4.91 -10.12
N GLY A 21 -19.09 -4.01 -9.68
CA GLY A 21 -18.70 -2.71 -9.13
C GLY A 21 -17.84 -2.85 -7.87
N HIS A 22 -18.17 -3.77 -6.97
CA HIS A 22 -17.40 -4.02 -5.76
C HIS A 22 -16.01 -4.60 -6.05
N ARG A 23 -15.92 -5.55 -7.01
CA ARG A 23 -14.62 -6.12 -7.41
C ARG A 23 -13.73 -5.10 -8.11
N HIS A 24 -14.29 -4.24 -8.95
CA HIS A 24 -13.53 -3.16 -9.57
C HIS A 24 -13.06 -2.13 -8.53
N GLY A 25 -13.95 -1.67 -7.64
CA GLY A 25 -13.56 -0.75 -6.55
C GLY A 25 -12.44 -1.28 -5.65
N ALA A 26 -12.46 -2.59 -5.33
CA ALA A 26 -11.38 -3.22 -4.57
C ALA A 26 -10.05 -3.28 -5.36
N LEU A 27 -10.10 -3.56 -6.66
CA LEU A 27 -8.92 -3.62 -7.54
C LEU A 27 -8.32 -2.23 -7.83
N GLU A 28 -9.15 -1.22 -8.09
CA GLU A 28 -8.72 0.17 -8.23
C GLU A 28 -8.13 0.70 -6.92
N GLY A 29 -8.77 0.40 -5.78
CA GLY A 29 -8.24 0.74 -4.45
C GLY A 29 -6.89 0.08 -4.16
N TYR A 30 -6.71 -1.18 -4.55
CA TYR A 30 -5.43 -1.88 -4.42
C TYR A 30 -4.35 -1.32 -5.33
N ARG A 31 -4.69 -0.98 -6.59
CA ARG A 31 -3.75 -0.37 -7.54
C ARG A 31 -3.34 1.03 -7.08
N ALA A 32 -4.28 1.86 -6.67
CA ALA A 32 -4.00 3.18 -6.11
C ALA A 32 -3.15 3.05 -4.83
N GLY A 33 -3.54 2.17 -3.91
CA GLY A 33 -2.81 1.89 -2.67
C GLY A 33 -1.40 1.34 -2.89
N SER A 34 -1.17 0.54 -3.94
CA SER A 34 0.14 -0.05 -4.24
C SER A 34 1.21 0.99 -4.62
N VAL A 35 0.80 2.12 -5.20
CA VAL A 35 1.70 3.23 -5.53
C VAL A 35 1.93 4.13 -4.32
N PHE A 36 0.89 4.33 -3.49
CA PHE A 36 1.00 5.12 -2.27
C PHE A 36 1.75 4.41 -1.13
N ALA A 37 1.65 3.09 -1.03
CA ALA A 37 2.30 2.27 -0.01
C ALA A 37 3.82 2.50 0.11
N PRO A 38 4.62 2.46 -0.98
CA PRO A 38 6.06 2.71 -0.88
C PRO A 38 6.41 4.16 -0.51
N LEU A 39 5.59 5.14 -0.91
CA LEU A 39 5.80 6.54 -0.51
C LEU A 39 5.58 6.73 0.98
N GLU A 40 4.49 6.19 1.52
CA GLU A 40 4.15 6.29 2.94
C GLU A 40 5.18 5.56 3.81
N LEU A 41 5.63 4.37 3.37
CA LEU A 41 6.71 3.63 4.04
C LEU A 41 8.03 4.41 4.09
N ARG A 42 8.37 5.14 3.02
CA ARG A 42 9.56 6.02 2.99
C ARG A 42 9.39 7.21 3.91
N ARG A 43 8.22 7.86 3.91
CA ARG A 43 7.91 8.98 4.80
C ARG A 43 8.06 8.60 6.26
N GLN A 44 7.47 7.48 6.68
CA GLN A 44 7.61 6.99 8.06
C GLN A 44 9.04 6.60 8.43
N SER A 45 9.82 6.10 7.46
CA SER A 45 11.24 5.81 7.70
C SER A 45 12.06 7.07 7.94
N LEU A 46 11.78 8.15 7.20
CA LEU A 46 12.44 9.45 7.35
C LEU A 46 12.01 10.18 8.63
N GLU A 47 10.72 10.20 8.95
CA GLU A 47 10.20 10.83 10.18
C GLU A 47 10.76 10.16 11.46
N ARG A 48 11.00 8.85 11.43
CA ARG A 48 11.60 8.12 12.57
C ARG A 48 13.12 8.14 12.56
N GLY A 49 13.76 8.63 11.50
CA GLY A 49 15.21 8.55 11.28
C GLY A 49 15.73 7.12 11.21
N ARG A 50 14.85 6.14 10.97
CA ARG A 50 15.12 4.69 11.01
C ARG A 50 14.32 3.98 9.93
N CYS A 51 15.00 3.17 9.14
CA CYS A 51 14.39 2.25 8.19
C CYS A 51 13.36 1.36 8.90
N ILE A 52 12.07 1.38 8.51
CA ILE A 52 11.07 0.52 9.18
C ILE A 52 11.27 -0.97 8.86
N ILE A 53 11.89 -1.27 7.72
CA ILE A 53 12.09 -2.63 7.22
C ILE A 53 13.30 -3.29 7.87
N CYS A 54 14.35 -2.51 8.11
CA CYS A 54 15.66 -3.00 8.51
C CYS A 54 16.13 -2.48 9.87
N GLY A 55 15.42 -1.52 10.46
CA GLY A 55 15.74 -0.92 11.76
C GLY A 55 16.97 -0.01 11.78
N ILE A 56 17.77 0.02 10.71
CA ILE A 56 18.98 0.82 10.59
C ILE A 56 18.61 2.30 10.43
N GLY A 57 19.11 3.14 11.32
CA GLY A 57 18.87 4.59 11.31
C GLY A 57 20.02 5.39 10.75
N ILE A 58 19.68 6.43 9.98
CA ILE A 58 20.62 7.46 9.56
C ILE A 58 20.79 8.36 10.79
N LYS A 59 21.82 8.09 11.58
CA LYS A 59 22.33 9.09 12.53
C LYS A 59 23.28 10.00 11.75
N ASP A 60 22.87 11.25 11.63
CA ASP A 60 23.56 12.48 11.20
C ASP A 60 24.83 12.36 10.32
N PRO A 61 24.83 12.95 9.11
CA PRO A 61 26.02 13.10 8.29
C PRO A 61 26.83 14.35 8.71
N GLU A 62 27.43 14.37 9.91
CA GLU A 62 28.48 15.35 10.26
C GLU A 62 29.89 14.75 10.06
N THR A 63 30.07 13.95 9.01
CA THR A 63 31.44 13.62 8.52
C THR A 63 31.37 13.22 7.05
N ARG A 64 31.07 14.19 6.19
CA ARG A 64 31.33 14.08 4.75
C ARG A 64 32.61 14.83 4.41
N ASP A 65 33.71 14.39 4.99
CA ASP A 65 35.01 14.55 4.36
C ASP A 65 35.79 13.26 4.58
N THR A 66 36.29 12.69 3.49
CA THR A 66 37.15 11.51 3.37
C THR A 66 36.47 10.11 3.30
N ALA A 67 36.13 9.76 2.06
CA ALA A 67 36.29 8.45 1.43
C ALA A 67 35.48 7.23 1.96
N ALA A 68 34.31 7.02 1.33
CA ALA A 68 33.78 5.72 0.90
C ALA A 68 33.69 4.59 1.96
N GLY A 69 33.32 4.96 3.19
CA GLY A 69 33.04 4.04 4.30
C GLY A 69 31.73 3.26 4.14
N ALA A 70 31.46 2.22 4.92
CA ALA A 70 32.27 1.42 5.83
C ALA A 70 31.41 0.17 6.15
N ARG A 71 32.07 -0.84 6.69
CA ARG A 71 31.63 -2.21 6.99
C ARG A 71 30.49 -2.32 8.04
N PRO A 72 29.89 -3.51 8.24
CA PRO A 72 28.63 -3.70 8.96
C PRO A 72 28.79 -3.56 10.48
N VAL A 73 27.71 -3.17 11.16
CA VAL A 73 27.64 -3.08 12.62
C VAL A 73 26.80 -4.26 13.16
N PRO A 74 27.39 -5.17 13.96
CA PRO A 74 26.62 -6.09 14.78
C PRO A 74 26.40 -5.50 16.18
N GLY A 75 25.25 -5.84 16.78
CA GLY A 75 25.09 -5.86 18.22
C GLY A 75 23.96 -4.99 18.78
N ARG A 76 22.86 -5.64 19.16
CA ARG A 76 22.69 -6.06 20.57
C ARG A 76 22.10 -7.46 20.60
#